data_AF-A0A537ARX1-F1
#
_entry.id   AF-A0A537ARX1-F1
#
_cell.length_a   1.000
_cell.length_b   1.000
_cell.length_c   1.000
_cell.angle_alpha   90.00
_cell.angle_beta   90.00
_cell.angle_gamma   90.00
#
_symmetry.space_group_name_H-M   'P 1'
#
loop_
_entity.id
_entity.type
_entity.pdbx_description
1 polymer ?
#
loop_
_entity_poly.entity_id
_entity_poly.type
_entity_poly.pdbx_seq_one_letter_code
_entity_poly.pdbx_strand_id
1 'polypeptide(L)'
;MNGLKSVAVIVALALTAVARSDEGTVTISSPADKSKLSGTSTKIVFDVAPGPSKGDHVHVYVDGDEVAVLRQLKGSYPVDKLAIGKHWLCVRVVDKGNTPVGLEKCVEVTAGNIPPMGY
;
A
#
# COMPACT_ATOMS: atom_id res chain seq x y z
N MET A 1 71.35 0.34 -6.29
CA MET A 1 70.70 1.64 -6.56
C MET A 1 70.14 1.56 -7.97
N ASN A 2 68.84 1.78 -8.15
CA ASN A 2 68.06 1.94 -9.41
C ASN A 2 66.64 1.43 -9.07
N GLY A 3 65.53 2.15 -9.19
CA GLY A 3 65.20 3.46 -9.73
C GLY A 3 63.67 3.41 -9.82
N LEU A 4 62.98 4.13 -8.93
CA LEU A 4 61.53 4.04 -8.76
C LEU A 4 60.83 4.61 -10.00
N LYS A 5 60.16 3.76 -10.78
CA LYS A 5 59.32 4.20 -11.90
C LYS A 5 57.89 4.43 -11.39
N SER A 6 57.51 5.70 -11.29
CA SER A 6 56.15 6.13 -10.98
C SER A 6 55.19 5.65 -12.06
N VAL A 7 54.18 4.86 -11.66
CA VAL A 7 53.02 4.55 -12.50
C VAL A 7 51.84 5.30 -11.90
N ALA A 8 51.35 6.31 -12.62
CA ALA A 8 50.13 7.01 -12.26
C ALA A 8 48.92 6.15 -12.66
N VAL A 9 48.20 5.61 -11.67
CA VAL A 9 46.94 4.89 -11.87
C VAL A 9 45.81 5.92 -11.83
N ILE A 10 45.19 6.17 -12.98
CA ILE A 10 43.96 6.98 -13.05
C ILE A 10 42.79 6.03 -12.78
N VAL A 11 42.20 6.12 -11.59
CA VAL A 11 40.97 5.39 -11.24
C VAL A 11 39.78 6.18 -11.78
N ALA A 12 39.17 5.70 -12.86
CA ALA A 12 37.91 6.23 -13.36
C ALA A 12 36.76 5.72 -12.46
N LEU A 13 36.18 6.61 -11.65
CA LEU A 13 35.00 6.33 -10.85
C LEU A 13 33.76 6.30 -11.75
N ALA A 14 33.25 5.11 -12.07
CA ALA A 14 31.97 4.97 -12.74
C ALA A 14 30.83 5.32 -11.77
N LEU A 15 30.23 6.50 -11.94
CA LEU A 15 28.99 6.88 -11.27
C LEU A 15 27.84 6.11 -11.91
N THR A 16 27.45 4.98 -11.31
CA THR A 16 26.20 4.31 -11.66
C THR A 16 25.04 5.17 -11.17
N ALA A 17 24.35 5.85 -12.10
CA ALA A 17 23.07 6.49 -11.81
C ALA A 17 22.08 5.40 -11.40
N VAL A 18 21.67 5.40 -10.14
CA VAL A 18 20.61 4.51 -9.64
C VAL A 18 19.30 5.04 -10.22
N ALA A 19 18.81 4.41 -11.28
CA ALA A 19 17.48 4.70 -11.79
C ALA A 19 16.46 4.33 -10.70
N ARG A 20 15.78 5.34 -10.15
CA ARG A 20 14.68 5.11 -9.21
C ARG A 20 13.47 4.69 -10.05
N SER A 21 13.20 3.40 -10.09
CA SER A 21 11.93 2.91 -10.61
C SER A 21 10.81 3.48 -9.74
N ASP A 22 9.80 4.05 -10.38
CA ASP A 22 8.58 4.53 -9.71
C ASP A 22 7.78 3.29 -9.28
N GLU A 23 8.23 2.63 -8.22
CA GLU A 23 7.56 1.49 -7.63
C GLU A 23 6.14 1.92 -7.28
N GLY A 24 5.14 1.28 -7.87
CA GLY A 24 3.74 1.70 -7.72
C GLY A 24 3.35 1.87 -6.25
N THR A 25 2.33 2.68 -5.99
CA THR A 25 1.87 2.98 -4.63
C THR A 25 0.37 2.76 -4.48
N VAL A 26 -0.04 2.33 -3.29
CA VAL A 26 -1.44 2.29 -2.86
C VAL A 26 -1.56 3.17 -1.63
N THR A 27 -2.47 4.12 -1.69
CA THR A 27 -2.81 5.00 -0.57
C THR A 27 -4.22 4.69 -0.10
N ILE A 28 -4.38 4.47 1.20
CA ILE A 28 -5.68 4.42 1.86
C ILE A 28 -5.79 5.72 2.67
N SER A 29 -6.67 6.63 2.26
CA SER A 29 -6.87 7.93 2.91
C SER A 29 -7.93 7.87 4.01
N SER A 30 -8.80 6.86 3.98
CA SER A 30 -9.74 6.54 5.04
C SER A 30 -10.00 5.04 5.03
N PRO A 31 -10.18 4.39 6.19
CA PRO A 31 -9.86 4.92 7.52
C PRO A 31 -8.34 5.12 7.68
N ALA A 32 -7.94 5.99 8.62
CA ALA A 32 -6.53 6.14 8.96
C ALA A 32 -6.03 4.87 9.69
N ASP A 33 -4.74 4.56 9.50
CA ASP A 33 -4.12 3.43 10.22
C ASP A 33 -4.24 3.61 11.74
N LYS A 34 -4.59 2.52 12.42
CA LYS A 34 -4.86 2.40 13.86
C LYS A 34 -6.02 3.26 14.37
N SER A 35 -6.91 3.71 13.49
CA SER A 35 -8.08 4.49 13.91
C SER A 35 -9.10 3.65 14.68
N LYS A 36 -9.76 4.27 15.65
CA LYS A 36 -10.92 3.70 16.35
C LYS A 36 -12.19 4.13 15.63
N LEU A 37 -13.04 3.18 15.29
CA LEU A 37 -14.32 3.44 14.63
C LEU A 37 -15.40 3.67 15.68
N SER A 38 -16.31 4.61 15.41
CA SER A 38 -17.55 4.79 16.18
C SER A 38 -18.62 3.81 15.67
N GLY A 39 -18.38 2.52 15.87
CA GLY A 39 -19.28 1.43 15.45
C GLY A 39 -18.56 0.27 14.77
N THR A 40 -19.33 -0.48 13.98
CA THR A 40 -18.90 -1.72 13.29
C THR A 40 -18.84 -1.55 11.76
N SER A 41 -18.82 -0.32 11.28
CA SER A 41 -18.80 0.01 9.86
C SER A 41 -17.81 1.14 9.58
N THR A 42 -17.25 1.13 8.38
CA THR A 42 -16.37 2.19 7.89
C THR A 42 -16.40 2.24 6.36
N LYS A 43 -15.66 3.18 5.78
CA LYS A 43 -15.49 3.29 4.33
C LYS A 43 -14.01 3.38 4.01
N ILE A 44 -13.53 2.40 3.24
CA ILE A 44 -12.19 2.44 2.66
C ILE A 44 -12.24 3.42 1.50
N VAL A 45 -11.35 4.40 1.48
CA VAL A 45 -11.12 5.33 0.37
C VAL A 45 -9.68 5.18 -0.05
N PHE A 46 -9.45 4.87 -1.33
CA PHE A 46 -8.14 4.54 -1.84
C PHE A 46 -7.82 5.20 -3.17
N ASP A 47 -6.52 5.33 -3.43
CA ASP A 47 -5.95 5.79 -4.69
C ASP A 47 -4.68 4.97 -4.99
N VAL A 48 -4.53 4.53 -6.23
CA VAL A 48 -3.43 3.66 -6.67
C VAL A 48 -2.71 4.32 -7.83
N ALA A 49 -1.41 4.49 -7.66
CA ALA A 49 -0.48 4.75 -8.75
C ALA A 49 0.18 3.41 -9.13
N PRO A 50 -0.24 2.72 -10.20
CA PRO A 50 0.19 1.34 -10.48
C PRO A 50 1.68 1.19 -10.80
N GLY A 51 2.37 2.29 -11.14
CA GLY A 51 3.76 2.27 -11.56
C GLY A 51 3.98 1.35 -12.78
N PRO A 52 5.15 0.71 -12.93
CA PRO A 52 5.44 -0.24 -14.00
C PRO A 52 4.72 -1.60 -13.82
N SER A 53 4.11 -1.83 -12.66
CA SER A 53 3.55 -3.11 -12.21
C SER A 53 2.30 -3.59 -12.98
N LYS A 54 1.85 -2.84 -14.01
CA LYS A 54 0.66 -3.15 -14.84
C LYS A 54 -0.61 -3.49 -14.04
N GLY A 55 -0.78 -2.88 -12.86
CA GLY A 55 -2.01 -3.01 -12.09
C GLY A 55 -3.22 -2.53 -12.88
N ASP A 56 -4.27 -3.35 -12.94
CA ASP A 56 -5.51 -3.10 -13.69
C ASP A 56 -6.64 -2.66 -12.75
N HIS A 57 -6.82 -3.39 -11.64
CA HIS A 57 -7.89 -3.12 -10.69
C HIS A 57 -7.55 -3.58 -9.27
N VAL A 58 -8.48 -3.30 -8.35
CA VAL A 58 -8.28 -3.45 -6.91
C VAL A 58 -9.21 -4.51 -6.34
N HIS A 59 -8.67 -5.34 -5.45
CA HIS A 59 -9.43 -6.23 -4.57
C HIS A 59 -9.32 -5.71 -3.13
N VAL A 60 -10.45 -5.73 -2.41
CA VAL A 60 -10.54 -5.29 -1.02
C VAL A 60 -10.66 -6.51 -0.11
N TYR A 61 -9.89 -6.51 0.97
CA TYR A 61 -9.87 -7.58 1.96
C TYR A 61 -10.16 -7.08 3.36
N VAL A 62 -10.84 -7.90 4.15
CA VAL A 62 -11.05 -7.72 5.59
C VAL A 62 -10.52 -8.96 6.28
N ASP A 63 -9.53 -8.80 7.17
CA ASP A 63 -8.89 -9.89 7.92
C ASP A 63 -8.36 -11.04 7.05
N GLY A 64 -8.03 -10.75 5.79
CA GLY A 64 -7.53 -11.72 4.80
C GLY A 64 -8.59 -12.27 3.85
N ASP A 65 -9.87 -12.06 4.13
CA ASP A 65 -10.97 -12.47 3.26
C ASP A 65 -11.30 -11.40 2.21
N GLU A 66 -11.44 -11.81 0.95
CA GLU A 66 -11.84 -10.90 -0.12
C GLU A 66 -13.31 -10.55 0.00
N VAL A 67 -13.60 -9.25 0.14
CA VAL A 67 -14.97 -8.75 0.30
C VAL A 67 -15.47 -8.00 -0.94
N ALA A 68 -14.56 -7.53 -1.80
CA ALA A 68 -14.94 -6.85 -3.04
C ALA A 68 -13.86 -6.86 -4.12
N VAL A 69 -14.33 -6.84 -5.37
CA VAL A 69 -13.54 -6.59 -6.58
C VAL A 69 -14.01 -5.26 -7.19
N LEU A 70 -13.11 -4.28 -7.25
CA LEU A 70 -13.39 -2.94 -7.73
C LEU A 70 -12.58 -2.70 -9.01
N ARG A 71 -13.26 -2.62 -10.16
CA ARG A 71 -12.66 -2.38 -11.48
C ARG A 71 -12.22 -0.92 -11.68
N GLN A 72 -11.51 -0.37 -10.71
CA GLN A 72 -10.99 1.00 -10.66
C GLN A 72 -9.75 1.05 -9.77
N LEU A 73 -8.83 1.97 -10.07
CA LEU A 73 -7.61 2.21 -9.28
C LEU A 73 -7.79 3.28 -8.20
N LYS A 74 -8.89 4.03 -8.25
CA LYS A 74 -9.24 5.05 -7.26
C LYS A 74 -10.72 4.96 -6.98
N GLY A 75 -11.09 4.95 -5.70
CA GLY A 75 -12.49 4.78 -5.33
C GLY A 75 -12.70 4.64 -3.84
N SER A 76 -13.88 4.14 -3.50
CA SER A 76 -14.22 3.82 -2.13
C SER A 76 -15.14 2.61 -2.02
N TYR A 77 -15.08 1.92 -0.89
CA TYR A 77 -15.91 0.75 -0.60
C TYR A 77 -16.41 0.79 0.84
N PRO A 78 -17.73 0.64 1.08
CA PRO A 78 -18.28 0.49 2.42
C PRO A 78 -17.92 -0.89 2.97
N VAL A 79 -17.39 -0.92 4.19
CA VAL A 79 -17.16 -2.14 4.96
C VAL A 79 -18.11 -2.11 6.14
N ASP A 80 -19.02 -3.07 6.19
CA ASP A 80 -20.02 -3.18 7.24
C ASP A 80 -19.85 -4.46 8.05
N LYS A 81 -20.46 -4.49 9.23
CA LYS A 81 -20.53 -5.68 10.10
C LYS A 81 -19.16 -6.21 10.55
N LEU A 82 -18.20 -5.32 10.78
CA LEU A 82 -16.98 -5.66 11.50
C LEU A 82 -17.34 -6.16 12.90
N ALA A 83 -16.66 -7.21 13.37
CA ALA A 83 -16.79 -7.60 14.76
C ALA A 83 -16.27 -6.48 15.68
N ILE A 84 -16.59 -6.53 16.97
CA ILE A 84 -15.94 -5.61 17.92
C ILE A 84 -14.49 -6.08 18.10
N GLY A 85 -13.53 -5.19 17.92
CA GLY A 85 -12.11 -5.51 18.03
C GLY A 85 -11.26 -4.95 16.90
N LYS A 86 -10.06 -5.50 16.76
CA LYS A 86 -9.10 -5.11 15.73
C LYS A 86 -9.37 -5.82 14.41
N HIS A 87 -9.27 -5.08 13.31
CA HIS A 87 -9.44 -5.60 11.95
C HIS A 87 -8.38 -5.03 11.02
N TRP A 88 -7.96 -5.84 10.06
CA TRP A 88 -7.10 -5.41 8.95
C TRP A 88 -7.94 -5.16 7.71
N LEU A 89 -7.82 -3.94 7.18
CA LEU A 89 -8.46 -3.56 5.92
C LEU A 89 -7.37 -3.37 4.87
N CYS A 90 -7.40 -4.20 3.83
CA CYS A 90 -6.36 -4.22 2.81
C CYS A 90 -6.92 -3.93 1.42
N VAL A 91 -6.10 -3.25 0.61
CA VAL A 91 -6.32 -2.95 -0.79
C VAL A 91 -5.17 -3.59 -1.56
N ARG A 92 -5.47 -4.61 -2.37
CA ARG A 92 -4.50 -5.30 -3.23
C ARG A 92 -4.75 -4.94 -4.68
N VAL A 93 -3.68 -4.70 -5.42
CA VAL A 93 -3.75 -4.44 -6.85
C VAL A 93 -3.45 -5.74 -7.59
N VAL A 94 -4.26 -6.02 -8.60
CA VAL A 94 -4.12 -7.18 -9.48
C VAL A 94 -4.04 -6.73 -10.93
N ASP A 95 -3.51 -7.60 -11.79
CA ASP A 95 -3.56 -7.42 -13.23
C ASP A 95 -4.95 -7.77 -13.80
N LYS A 96 -5.09 -7.65 -15.12
CA LYS A 96 -6.34 -7.97 -15.84
C LYS A 96 -6.82 -9.43 -15.63
N GLY A 97 -5.90 -10.34 -15.29
CA GLY A 97 -6.15 -11.75 -15.01
C GLY A 97 -6.46 -12.05 -13.53
N ASN A 98 -6.55 -11.04 -12.66
CA ASN A 98 -6.67 -11.16 -11.20
C ASN A 98 -5.41 -11.73 -10.53
N THR A 99 -4.24 -11.62 -11.16
CA THR A 99 -2.96 -12.00 -10.53
C THR A 99 -2.45 -10.82 -9.69
N PRO A 100 -2.13 -10.99 -8.40
CA PRO A 100 -1.52 -9.94 -7.59
C PRO A 100 -0.22 -9.43 -8.19
N VAL A 101 -0.06 -8.11 -8.29
CA VAL A 101 1.14 -7.48 -8.87
C VAL A 101 2.17 -7.05 -7.81
N GLY A 102 1.99 -7.51 -6.56
CA GLY A 102 2.85 -7.18 -5.42
C GLY A 102 2.60 -5.80 -4.80
N LEU A 103 1.59 -5.08 -5.28
CA LEU A 103 1.23 -3.75 -4.79
C LEU A 103 0.02 -3.82 -3.85
N GLU A 104 0.24 -3.54 -2.58
CA GLU A 104 -0.77 -3.66 -1.51
C GLU A 104 -0.59 -2.55 -0.46
N LYS A 105 -1.71 -2.14 0.15
CA LYS A 105 -1.70 -1.41 1.42
C LYS A 105 -2.73 -2.00 2.37
N CYS A 106 -2.35 -2.13 3.65
CA CYS A 106 -3.26 -2.43 4.74
C CYS A 106 -3.27 -1.30 5.77
N VAL A 107 -4.40 -1.16 6.46
CA VAL A 107 -4.58 -0.32 7.66
C VAL A 107 -5.23 -1.16 8.75
N GLU A 108 -4.77 -1.01 9.99
CA GLU A 108 -5.44 -1.59 11.16
C GLU A 108 -6.54 -0.62 11.62
N VAL A 109 -7.72 -1.13 11.96
CA VAL A 109 -8.77 -0.36 12.63
C VAL A 109 -9.25 -1.09 13.86
N THR A 110 -9.77 -0.35 14.83
CA THR A 110 -10.46 -0.93 15.98
C THR A 110 -11.94 -0.57 15.92
N ALA A 111 -12.78 -1.55 15.55
CA ALA A 111 -14.22 -1.45 15.58
C ALA A 111 -14.75 -1.59 17.01
N GLY A 112 -15.72 -0.78 17.37
CA GLY A 112 -16.29 -0.80 18.71
C GLY A 112 -17.25 0.36 18.93
N ASN A 113 -18.01 0.28 20.01
CA ASN A 113 -18.87 1.38 20.41
C ASN A 113 -18.01 2.40 21.17
N ILE A 114 -17.68 3.52 20.53
CA ILE A 114 -17.21 4.69 21.25
C ILE A 114 -18.47 5.27 21.93
N PRO A 115 -18.59 5.21 23.27
CA PRO A 115 -19.70 5.89 23.93
C PRO A 115 -19.68 7.35 23.51
N PRO A 116 -20.83 7.97 23.15
CA PRO A 116 -20.85 9.39 22.86
C PRO A 116 -20.27 10.10 24.06
N MET A 117 -19.18 10.86 23.85
CA MET A 117 -18.59 11.68 24.90
C MET A 117 -19.71 12.59 25.41
N GLY A 118 -20.19 12.30 26.62
CA GLY A 118 -21.26 13.06 27.25
C GLY A 118 -20.83 14.52 27.33
N TYR A 119 -21.65 15.40 26.76
CA TYR A 119 -21.57 16.83 26.96
C TYR A 119 -22.20 17.20 28.30
#